data_AF-A0A954A2D4-F1
#
_entry.id   AF-A0A954A2D4-F1
#
_cell.length_a   1.000
_cell.length_b   1.000
_cell.length_c   1.000
_cell.angle_alpha   90.00
_cell.angle_beta   90.00
_cell.angle_gamma   90.00
#
_symmetry.space_group_name_H-M   'P 1'
#
loop_
_entity.id
_entity.type
_entity.pdbx_description
1 polymer ?
#
loop_
_entity_poly.entity_id
_entity_poly.type
_entity_poly.pdbx_seq_one_letter_code
_entity_poly.pdbx_strand_id
1 'polypeptide(L)'
;DDVTARPRYAEWRGADAYISLHTNAGGGDGTSSYIHNTAPSAGSARLQAAVHTQVVGDIRSGYDSTWTDRGQLTANFGEVRLLSTMPGVLLELAFHDVANSRDHRALHDPRFRYISGRAYARGVLRYFSNAPFPPEAPTALRVTQHAGRGLRVAWEAVSGATYYSIEQSPDWVGFVEIAQTSGTAWDTPALPHGSVLSFRVRAGNASGRSFPTETLTAGTSHRKRADVLLVQGFDRLDRYVKGPENTGNYLRRHAAAIRSAAQFSLGFDAASNEAVLLGRVRMGDYVAVDWACGEESTADETFSSAEQSLVTSYLQAGGRLLVSGAEVGWDLSAKGSAADRAFFENRIGATYVADDANTYGFRAAAGSHLFTGIPAGAFDNGSSGTYDVDYADVITPTDPKSQLCLVYSDGRGAAIQRIDGNSRVVFLGFPLECITDDALRAEIMVRALRFLLTPRPLEADPEVLLGNTLTLDVAQPNDAGQTYVLAAALRLGSIPLPVDHLVPLAADPVLELSLIPNPVFLAFRGTLDAAGRGQGRFAVPNLPVARGVDVYFSGMTADNTGAFRSVLPWVRTTIR
;
A
#
# COMPACT_ATOMS: atom_id res chain seq x y z
N ASP A 1 -29.81 7.69 39.22
CA ASP A 1 -29.45 9.05 38.79
C ASP A 1 -28.10 8.96 38.09
N ASP A 2 -28.10 8.90 36.75
CA ASP A 2 -26.89 8.61 35.95
C ASP A 2 -25.97 9.84 35.84
N VAL A 3 -26.53 10.99 35.48
CA VAL A 3 -25.77 12.23 35.18
C VAL A 3 -25.00 12.80 36.37
N THR A 4 -25.43 12.53 37.61
CA THR A 4 -24.71 12.96 38.82
C THR A 4 -23.78 11.89 39.38
N ALA A 5 -23.95 10.62 38.97
CA ALA A 5 -23.10 9.53 39.42
C ALA A 5 -21.71 9.57 38.76
N ARG A 6 -21.63 9.99 37.49
CA ARG A 6 -20.37 10.08 36.73
C ARG A 6 -19.34 11.07 37.33
N PRO A 7 -19.69 12.34 37.63
CA PRO A 7 -18.75 13.24 38.30
C PRO A 7 -18.39 12.77 39.71
N ARG A 8 -19.33 12.18 40.47
CA ARG A 8 -19.05 11.59 41.79
C ARG A 8 -18.08 10.41 41.71
N TYR A 9 -18.22 9.57 40.67
CA TYR A 9 -17.31 8.47 40.44
C TYR A 9 -15.90 8.98 40.16
N ALA A 10 -15.76 10.03 39.33
CA ALA A 10 -14.47 10.62 39.04
C ALA A 10 -13.83 11.26 40.31
N GLU A 11 -14.63 11.92 41.16
CA GLU A 11 -14.17 12.41 42.48
C GLU A 11 -13.69 11.25 43.37
N TRP A 12 -14.47 10.15 43.43
CA TRP A 12 -14.09 8.96 44.20
C TRP A 12 -12.81 8.30 43.67
N ARG A 13 -12.58 8.33 42.35
CA ARG A 13 -11.34 7.87 41.72
C ARG A 13 -10.14 8.78 41.98
N GLY A 14 -10.37 10.00 42.50
CA GLY A 14 -9.32 11.01 42.69
C GLY A 14 -8.74 11.52 41.38
N ALA A 15 -9.57 11.71 40.35
CA ALA A 15 -9.11 12.24 39.06
C ALA A 15 -8.64 13.71 39.20
N ASP A 16 -7.65 14.10 38.41
CA ASP A 16 -7.09 15.46 38.43
C ASP A 16 -7.98 16.50 37.72
N ALA A 17 -8.83 16.07 36.78
CA ALA A 17 -9.82 16.89 36.09
C ALA A 17 -10.95 16.02 35.51
N TYR A 18 -12.12 16.64 35.33
CA TYR A 18 -13.30 16.01 34.72
C TYR A 18 -13.68 16.69 33.39
N ILE A 19 -13.70 15.92 32.31
CA ILE A 19 -14.16 16.39 31.01
C ILE A 19 -15.37 15.54 30.59
N SER A 20 -16.53 16.17 30.45
CA SER A 20 -17.72 15.51 29.93
C SER A 20 -17.91 15.86 28.45
N LEU A 21 -17.96 14.85 27.59
CA LEU A 21 -18.02 15.01 26.14
C LEU A 21 -19.44 14.72 25.64
N HIS A 22 -20.07 15.73 25.04
CA HIS A 22 -21.45 15.69 24.58
C HIS A 22 -21.59 16.21 23.13
N THR A 23 -22.75 15.91 22.55
CA THR A 23 -23.26 16.52 21.32
C THR A 23 -24.65 17.08 21.59
N ASN A 24 -25.00 18.15 20.89
CA ASN A 24 -26.15 18.98 21.21
C ASN A 24 -27.35 18.70 20.30
N ALA A 25 -28.52 19.20 20.71
CA ALA A 25 -29.76 19.19 19.94
C ALA A 25 -30.53 20.49 20.19
N GLY A 26 -31.51 20.80 19.33
CA GLY A 26 -32.30 22.03 19.35
C GLY A 26 -32.18 22.87 18.08
N GLY A 27 -31.74 22.31 16.97
CA GLY A 27 -31.68 22.99 15.66
C GLY A 27 -30.59 24.06 15.52
N GLY A 28 -29.58 24.06 16.40
CA GLY A 28 -28.42 24.96 16.34
C GLY A 28 -27.24 24.39 15.55
N ASP A 29 -26.11 25.09 15.58
CA ASP A 29 -24.83 24.65 15.05
C ASP A 29 -23.65 25.15 15.91
N GLY A 30 -22.53 24.45 15.83
CA GLY A 30 -21.26 24.81 16.47
C GLY A 30 -21.06 24.30 17.90
N THR A 31 -19.94 24.71 18.49
CA THR A 31 -19.43 24.20 19.76
C THR A 31 -19.73 25.15 20.93
N SER A 32 -20.20 24.61 22.06
CA SER A 32 -20.29 25.33 23.35
C SER A 32 -19.66 24.52 24.48
N SER A 33 -19.26 25.17 25.56
CA SER A 33 -18.84 24.49 26.79
C SER A 33 -19.54 25.05 28.02
N TYR A 34 -19.60 24.27 29.09
CA TYR A 34 -20.32 24.61 30.32
C TYR A 34 -19.52 24.25 31.57
N ILE A 35 -19.52 25.18 32.53
CA ILE A 35 -19.20 24.93 33.94
C ILE A 35 -20.43 25.21 34.80
N HIS A 36 -20.40 24.81 36.07
CA HIS A 36 -21.51 25.06 36.99
C HIS A 36 -21.71 26.58 37.22
N ASN A 37 -22.97 27.04 37.22
CA ASN A 37 -23.32 28.47 37.14
C ASN A 37 -23.27 29.25 38.46
N THR A 38 -23.42 28.60 39.61
CA THR A 38 -23.41 29.28 40.92
C THR A 38 -22.22 28.89 41.78
N ALA A 39 -21.68 27.69 41.59
CA ALA A 39 -20.57 27.15 42.36
C ALA A 39 -19.71 26.23 41.48
N PRO A 40 -18.98 26.76 40.48
CA PRO A 40 -18.01 25.96 39.73
C PRO A 40 -16.86 25.54 40.65
N SER A 41 -16.43 24.28 40.56
CA SER A 41 -15.27 23.80 41.31
C SER A 41 -14.01 24.55 40.92
N ALA A 42 -13.05 24.65 41.84
CA ALA A 42 -11.83 25.43 41.65
C ALA A 42 -11.09 24.98 40.37
N GLY A 43 -10.65 25.96 39.57
CA GLY A 43 -9.93 25.71 38.31
C GLY A 43 -10.83 25.45 37.09
N SER A 44 -12.13 25.21 37.26
CA SER A 44 -13.05 24.89 36.14
C SER A 44 -13.08 25.96 35.05
N ALA A 45 -13.09 27.25 35.40
CA ALA A 45 -13.06 28.33 34.40
C ALA A 45 -11.77 28.33 33.56
N ARG A 46 -10.62 28.04 34.19
CA ARG A 46 -9.34 27.92 33.47
C ARG A 46 -9.31 26.67 32.58
N LEU A 47 -9.84 25.55 33.07
CA LEU A 47 -9.94 24.32 32.29
C LEU A 47 -10.88 24.49 31.09
N GLN A 48 -12.05 25.10 31.30
CA GLN A 48 -13.01 25.44 30.25
C GLN A 48 -12.36 26.32 29.18
N ALA A 49 -11.67 27.40 29.57
CA ALA A 49 -10.99 28.27 28.62
C ALA A 49 -9.93 27.50 27.82
N ALA A 50 -9.09 26.70 28.48
CA ALA A 50 -8.05 25.94 27.81
C ALA A 50 -8.61 24.92 26.80
N VAL A 51 -9.64 24.17 27.19
CA VAL A 51 -10.24 23.13 26.35
C VAL A 51 -11.10 23.73 25.24
N HIS A 52 -11.99 24.68 25.54
CA HIS A 52 -12.88 25.29 24.57
C HIS A 52 -12.12 26.02 23.47
N THR A 53 -11.17 26.89 23.85
CA THR A 53 -10.36 27.64 22.88
C THR A 53 -9.55 26.70 21.99
N GLN A 54 -9.01 25.61 22.55
CA GLN A 54 -8.27 24.63 21.75
C GLN A 54 -9.16 23.87 20.77
N VAL A 55 -10.33 23.38 21.21
CA VAL A 55 -11.29 22.64 20.37
C VAL A 55 -11.76 23.51 19.21
N VAL A 56 -12.27 24.71 19.49
CA VAL A 56 -12.74 25.62 18.44
C VAL A 56 -11.60 26.03 17.51
N GLY A 57 -10.42 26.34 18.05
CA GLY A 57 -9.25 26.74 17.26
C GLY A 57 -8.80 25.65 16.30
N ASP A 58 -8.74 24.40 16.76
CA ASP A 58 -8.30 23.27 15.95
C ASP A 58 -9.32 22.88 14.89
N ILE A 59 -10.61 22.90 15.22
CA ILE A 59 -11.67 22.67 14.22
C ILE A 59 -11.59 23.76 13.14
N ARG A 60 -11.42 25.03 13.53
CA ARG A 60 -11.25 26.12 12.56
C ARG A 60 -10.01 25.98 11.69
N SER A 61 -8.90 25.55 12.29
CA SER A 61 -7.64 25.42 11.56
C SER A 61 -7.58 24.19 10.66
N GLY A 62 -8.17 23.06 11.08
CA GLY A 62 -7.96 21.76 10.45
C GLY A 62 -9.17 21.20 9.69
N TYR A 63 -10.37 21.77 9.89
CA TYR A 63 -11.62 21.24 9.37
C TYR A 63 -12.48 22.32 8.67
N ASP A 64 -12.97 23.32 9.40
CA ASP A 64 -13.83 24.39 8.85
C ASP A 64 -13.50 25.73 9.50
N SER A 65 -12.80 26.60 8.76
CA SER A 65 -12.41 27.94 9.22
C SER A 65 -13.57 28.82 9.70
N THR A 66 -14.80 28.52 9.28
CA THR A 66 -16.03 29.23 9.65
C THR A 66 -16.83 28.52 10.75
N TRP A 67 -16.24 27.54 11.45
CA TRP A 67 -16.93 26.80 12.50
C TRP A 67 -17.49 27.72 13.58
N THR A 68 -18.76 27.51 13.92
CA THR A 68 -19.49 28.37 14.88
C THR A 68 -18.97 28.13 16.30
N ASP A 69 -18.55 29.21 16.95
CA ASP A 69 -18.21 29.21 18.38
C ASP A 69 -19.40 29.80 19.15
N ARG A 70 -20.09 28.94 19.91
CA ARG A 70 -21.24 29.32 20.74
C ARG A 70 -20.84 29.79 22.14
N GLY A 71 -19.54 29.82 22.42
CA GLY A 71 -18.97 30.40 23.62
C GLY A 71 -18.82 29.45 24.81
N GLN A 72 -18.12 29.99 25.81
CA GLN A 72 -17.93 29.40 27.12
C GLN A 72 -19.07 29.86 28.03
N LEU A 73 -19.96 28.93 28.35
CA LEU A 73 -21.22 29.19 29.03
C LEU A 73 -21.20 28.58 30.44
N THR A 74 -22.25 28.85 31.20
CA THR A 74 -22.46 28.28 32.53
C THR A 74 -23.87 27.75 32.66
N ALA A 75 -24.04 26.56 33.24
CA ALA A 75 -25.36 25.96 33.47
C ALA A 75 -25.33 25.00 34.67
N ASN A 76 -26.49 24.75 35.27
CA ASN A 76 -26.63 23.79 36.37
C ASN A 76 -26.83 22.35 35.86
N PHE A 77 -25.86 21.82 35.10
CA PHE A 77 -25.91 20.44 34.59
C PHE A 77 -25.38 19.42 35.60
N GLY A 78 -26.04 18.27 35.68
CA GLY A 78 -25.67 17.19 36.62
C GLY A 78 -24.21 16.75 36.50
N GLU A 79 -23.68 16.73 35.27
CA GLU A 79 -22.32 16.36 34.89
C GLU A 79 -21.23 17.23 35.53
N VAL A 80 -21.54 18.49 35.89
CA VAL A 80 -20.56 19.42 36.51
C VAL A 80 -21.01 19.94 37.88
N ARG A 81 -22.22 19.58 38.32
CA ARG A 81 -22.84 20.10 39.56
C ARG A 81 -22.15 19.61 40.83
N LEU A 82 -21.71 18.36 40.84
CA LEU A 82 -21.24 17.69 42.06
C LEU A 82 -19.73 17.49 42.12
N LEU A 83 -18.98 18.26 41.33
CA LEU A 83 -17.54 18.35 41.43
C LEU A 83 -17.16 19.26 42.60
N SER A 84 -16.14 18.86 43.36
CA SER A 84 -15.72 19.56 44.56
C SER A 84 -14.21 19.63 44.72
N THR A 85 -13.47 18.56 44.39
CA THR A 85 -12.02 18.49 44.59
C THR A 85 -11.22 18.67 43.30
N MET A 86 -11.87 18.57 42.14
CA MET A 86 -11.23 18.75 40.83
C MET A 86 -11.98 19.74 39.93
N PRO A 87 -11.28 20.41 38.99
CA PRO A 87 -11.92 21.20 37.95
C PRO A 87 -12.74 20.29 37.01
N GLY A 88 -13.83 20.82 36.45
CA GLY A 88 -14.49 20.13 35.36
C GLY A 88 -15.26 21.02 34.40
N VAL A 89 -15.44 20.48 33.19
CA VAL A 89 -16.13 21.15 32.08
C VAL A 89 -16.93 20.11 31.30
N LEU A 90 -18.11 20.53 30.83
CA LEU A 90 -18.90 19.81 29.84
C LEU A 90 -18.74 20.50 28.48
N LEU A 91 -18.50 19.74 27.41
CA LEU A 91 -18.44 20.27 26.05
C LEU A 91 -19.56 19.69 25.20
N GLU A 92 -20.28 20.59 24.55
CA GLU A 92 -21.22 20.29 23.46
C GLU A 92 -20.50 20.53 22.15
N LEU A 93 -20.01 19.45 21.52
CA LEU A 93 -19.09 19.53 20.39
C LEU A 93 -19.76 20.10 19.13
N ALA A 94 -20.92 19.57 18.77
CA ALA A 94 -21.68 19.86 17.55
C ALA A 94 -23.13 19.37 17.70
N PHE A 95 -24.03 19.79 16.82
CA PHE A 95 -25.44 19.37 16.81
C PHE A 95 -25.72 18.12 15.97
N HIS A 96 -26.45 17.15 16.54
CA HIS A 96 -26.73 15.86 15.89
C HIS A 96 -28.16 15.70 15.36
N ASP A 97 -29.06 16.65 15.63
CA ASP A 97 -30.50 16.47 15.53
C ASP A 97 -31.13 16.91 14.20
N VAL A 98 -30.39 17.63 13.36
CA VAL A 98 -30.83 18.02 12.01
C VAL A 98 -30.07 17.20 10.97
N ALA A 99 -30.76 16.23 10.38
CA ALA A 99 -30.19 15.36 9.34
C ALA A 99 -29.58 16.20 8.21
N ASN A 100 -28.36 15.83 7.81
CA ASN A 100 -27.60 16.52 6.77
C ASN A 100 -27.31 18.01 7.06
N SER A 101 -27.37 18.47 8.32
CA SER A 101 -26.76 19.75 8.69
C SER A 101 -25.23 19.69 8.60
N ARG A 102 -24.58 20.86 8.67
CA ARG A 102 -23.10 20.94 8.72
C ARG A 102 -22.55 20.09 9.86
N ASP A 103 -23.09 20.28 11.06
CA ASP A 103 -22.67 19.60 12.28
C ASP A 103 -22.96 18.10 12.24
N HIS A 104 -24.14 17.69 11.77
CA HIS A 104 -24.48 16.29 11.60
C HIS A 104 -23.48 15.59 10.68
N ARG A 105 -23.16 16.18 9.51
CA ARG A 105 -22.14 15.64 8.62
C ARG A 105 -20.76 15.55 9.29
N ALA A 106 -20.37 16.60 10.01
CA ALA A 106 -19.08 16.63 10.72
C ALA A 106 -18.97 15.53 11.77
N LEU A 107 -20.03 15.25 12.54
CA LEU A 107 -20.02 14.18 13.54
C LEU A 107 -19.82 12.77 12.95
N HIS A 108 -20.23 12.57 11.69
CA HIS A 108 -20.02 11.32 10.96
C HIS A 108 -18.64 11.22 10.30
N ASP A 109 -17.92 12.34 10.18
CA ASP A 109 -16.61 12.40 9.55
C ASP A 109 -15.50 11.95 10.54
N PRO A 110 -14.70 10.91 10.23
CA PRO A 110 -13.55 10.50 11.03
C PRO A 110 -12.52 11.63 11.25
N ARG A 111 -12.27 12.50 10.27
CA ARG A 111 -11.33 13.62 10.36
C ARG A 111 -11.78 14.63 11.41
N PHE A 112 -13.05 15.00 11.43
CA PHE A 112 -13.60 15.90 12.46
C PHE A 112 -13.46 15.30 13.86
N ARG A 113 -13.76 14.01 14.01
CA ARG A 113 -13.61 13.29 15.29
C ARG A 113 -12.16 13.20 15.73
N TYR A 114 -11.24 12.97 14.81
CA TYR A 114 -9.80 12.95 15.06
C TYR A 114 -9.28 14.29 15.55
N ILE A 115 -9.60 15.37 14.83
CA ILE A 115 -9.21 16.74 15.18
C ILE A 115 -9.77 17.12 16.55
N SER A 116 -11.06 16.88 16.78
CA SER A 116 -11.74 17.19 18.04
C SER A 116 -11.15 16.39 19.20
N GLY A 117 -10.93 15.08 19.03
CA GLY A 117 -10.29 14.20 20.02
C GLY A 117 -8.91 14.69 20.44
N ARG A 118 -8.07 15.05 19.47
CA ARG A 118 -6.74 15.63 19.75
C ARG A 118 -6.85 17.00 20.42
N ALA A 119 -7.80 17.82 20.01
CA ALA A 119 -8.01 19.14 20.58
C ALA A 119 -8.43 19.09 22.06
N TYR A 120 -9.28 18.13 22.44
CA TYR A 120 -9.59 17.86 23.86
C TYR A 120 -8.32 17.55 24.65
N ALA A 121 -7.52 16.60 24.17
CA ALA A 121 -6.27 16.22 24.83
C ALA A 121 -5.27 17.39 24.90
N ARG A 122 -5.14 18.20 23.83
CA ARG A 122 -4.31 19.42 23.82
C ARG A 122 -4.77 20.43 24.85
N GLY A 123 -6.08 20.67 24.94
CA GLY A 123 -6.66 21.61 25.88
C GLY A 123 -6.42 21.21 27.33
N VAL A 124 -6.61 19.91 27.63
CA VAL A 124 -6.30 19.34 28.95
C VAL A 124 -4.81 19.46 29.26
N LEU A 125 -3.92 19.13 28.32
CA LEU A 125 -2.47 19.26 28.53
C LEU A 125 -2.08 20.70 28.87
N ARG A 126 -2.61 21.69 28.14
CA ARG A 126 -2.37 23.12 28.38
C ARG A 126 -2.87 23.61 29.73
N TYR A 127 -3.92 23.00 30.27
CA TYR A 127 -4.40 23.33 31.61
C TYR A 127 -3.36 22.93 32.68
N PHE A 128 -2.78 21.73 32.56
CA PHE A 128 -1.85 21.17 33.54
C PHE A 128 -0.39 21.61 33.34
N SER A 129 0.03 21.87 32.10
CA SER A 129 1.43 22.15 31.79
C SER A 129 1.60 22.94 30.48
N ASN A 130 2.80 23.47 30.27
CA ASN A 130 3.22 24.02 28.98
C ASN A 130 4.06 23.00 28.17
N ALA A 131 3.90 21.70 28.44
CA ALA A 131 4.63 20.65 27.71
C ALA A 131 4.24 20.63 26.22
N PRO A 132 5.15 20.24 25.32
CA PRO A 132 4.80 20.05 23.91
C PRO A 132 3.74 18.95 23.78
N PHE A 133 2.79 19.09 22.86
CA PHE A 133 1.85 18.02 22.57
C PHE A 133 2.52 16.88 21.79
N PRO A 134 2.08 15.62 21.91
CA PRO A 134 2.59 14.54 21.05
C PRO A 134 2.50 14.89 19.56
N PRO A 135 3.55 14.60 18.77
CA PRO A 135 3.60 14.94 17.36
C PRO A 135 2.51 14.23 16.54
N GLU A 136 2.30 14.68 15.30
CA GLU A 136 1.44 13.98 14.33
C GLU A 136 2.13 12.72 13.78
N ALA A 137 1.36 11.87 13.10
CA ALA A 137 1.96 10.72 12.40
C ALA A 137 2.93 11.23 11.31
N PRO A 138 4.09 10.56 11.11
CA PRO A 138 4.92 10.82 9.94
C PRO A 138 4.15 10.59 8.64
N THR A 139 4.54 11.27 7.57
CA THR A 139 3.98 11.10 6.22
C THR A 139 5.06 10.65 5.24
N ALA A 140 4.66 10.30 4.02
CA ALA A 140 5.55 9.89 2.94
C ALA A 140 6.48 8.73 3.34
N LEU A 141 5.88 7.70 3.96
CA LEU A 141 6.59 6.49 4.30
C LEU A 141 7.06 5.82 3.01
N ARG A 142 8.28 5.28 3.05
CA ARG A 142 8.85 4.49 1.96
C ARG A 142 9.79 3.43 2.50
N VAL A 143 9.77 2.26 1.88
CA VAL A 143 10.61 1.12 2.19
C VAL A 143 11.30 0.67 0.90
N THR A 144 12.61 0.86 0.80
CA THR A 144 13.38 0.69 -0.45
C THR A 144 14.57 -0.25 -0.27
N GLN A 145 15.08 -0.86 -1.35
CA GLN A 145 16.31 -1.66 -1.27
C GLN A 145 17.48 -0.80 -0.75
N HIS A 146 18.26 -1.35 0.17
CA HIS A 146 19.46 -0.71 0.71
C HIS A 146 20.74 -1.43 0.28
N ALA A 147 21.84 -0.68 0.11
CA ALA A 147 23.12 -1.18 -0.42
C ALA A 147 23.68 -2.38 0.36
N GLY A 148 23.37 -2.50 1.65
CA GLY A 148 23.72 -3.65 2.50
C GLY A 148 22.89 -4.92 2.28
N ARG A 149 22.13 -5.03 1.18
CA ARG A 149 21.15 -6.12 0.92
C ARG A 149 20.06 -6.22 2.00
N GLY A 150 19.73 -5.07 2.59
CA GLY A 150 18.61 -4.90 3.51
C GLY A 150 17.56 -3.99 2.89
N LEU A 151 16.71 -3.43 3.75
CA LEU A 151 15.71 -2.43 3.40
C LEU A 151 15.99 -1.13 4.14
N ARG A 152 15.73 0.00 3.49
CA ARG A 152 15.73 1.33 4.10
C ARG A 152 14.30 1.79 4.31
N VAL A 153 13.94 2.03 5.56
CA VAL A 153 12.66 2.64 5.96
C VAL A 153 12.90 4.13 6.16
N ALA A 154 12.14 4.99 5.49
CA ALA A 154 12.29 6.43 5.59
C ALA A 154 10.95 7.19 5.50
N TRP A 155 10.90 8.38 6.08
CA TRP A 155 9.68 9.20 6.22
C TRP A 155 10.03 10.70 6.19
N GLU A 156 9.04 11.58 6.32
CA GLU A 156 9.23 13.03 6.47
C GLU A 156 9.40 13.46 7.93
N ALA A 157 10.15 14.55 8.14
CA ALA A 157 10.29 15.13 9.47
C ALA A 157 8.94 15.66 9.99
N VAL A 158 8.70 15.53 11.29
CA VAL A 158 7.44 15.93 11.93
C VAL A 158 7.74 17.00 12.98
N SER A 159 7.03 18.12 12.91
CA SER A 159 7.18 19.20 13.88
C SER A 159 6.89 18.71 15.30
N GLY A 160 7.77 19.06 16.25
CA GLY A 160 7.67 18.66 17.64
C GLY A 160 8.10 17.22 17.96
N ALA A 161 8.53 16.43 16.97
CA ALA A 161 9.13 15.12 17.19
C ALA A 161 10.60 15.24 17.64
N THR A 162 10.99 14.45 18.62
CA THR A 162 12.39 14.32 19.07
C THR A 162 12.98 12.94 18.79
N TYR A 163 12.13 11.95 18.52
CA TYR A 163 12.51 10.61 18.10
C TYR A 163 11.42 9.98 17.21
N TYR A 164 11.79 8.89 16.55
CA TYR A 164 10.91 8.05 15.77
C TYR A 164 11.12 6.59 16.15
N SER A 165 10.02 5.88 16.37
CA SER A 165 10.02 4.43 16.56
C SER A 165 9.68 3.74 15.25
N ILE A 166 10.49 2.77 14.86
CA ILE A 166 10.26 1.89 13.73
C ILE A 166 9.65 0.60 14.27
N GLU A 167 8.46 0.29 13.80
CA GLU A 167 7.73 -0.91 14.16
C GLU A 167 7.68 -1.87 12.95
N GLN A 168 7.97 -3.14 13.19
CA GLN A 168 7.94 -4.20 12.18
C GLN A 168 6.90 -5.26 12.54
N SER A 169 6.23 -5.81 11.53
CA SER A 169 5.39 -6.99 11.69
C SER A 169 5.97 -8.18 10.92
N PRO A 170 6.37 -9.27 11.61
CA PRO A 170 6.83 -10.50 10.96
C PRO A 170 5.67 -11.44 10.56
N ASP A 171 4.50 -11.29 11.18
CA ASP A 171 3.32 -12.15 11.02
C ASP A 171 2.10 -11.42 10.41
N TRP A 172 2.33 -10.19 9.96
CA TRP A 172 1.35 -9.32 9.32
C TRP A 172 0.20 -8.83 10.22
N VAL A 173 0.23 -9.13 11.53
CA VAL A 173 -0.83 -8.77 12.48
C VAL A 173 -0.25 -8.01 13.68
N GLY A 174 0.77 -8.56 14.32
CA GLY A 174 1.43 -7.97 15.47
C GLY A 174 2.59 -7.06 15.05
N PHE A 175 2.70 -5.89 15.68
CA PHE A 175 3.83 -4.99 15.48
C PHE A 175 4.69 -4.91 16.72
N VAL A 176 6.01 -5.02 16.52
CA VAL A 176 7.01 -4.83 17.57
C VAL A 176 7.91 -3.67 17.18
N GLU A 177 8.25 -2.83 18.16
CA GLU A 177 9.27 -1.80 17.99
C GLU A 177 10.64 -2.49 17.86
N ILE A 178 11.32 -2.25 16.74
CA ILE A 178 12.61 -2.87 16.43
C ILE A 178 13.78 -1.88 16.50
N ALA A 179 13.50 -0.59 16.43
CA ALA A 179 14.50 0.45 16.48
C ALA A 179 13.89 1.82 16.84
N GLN A 180 14.73 2.69 17.38
CA GLN A 180 14.43 4.11 17.57
C GLN A 180 15.57 4.96 16.99
N THR A 181 15.23 6.09 16.36
CA THR A 181 16.20 7.04 15.80
C THR A 181 15.70 8.48 15.94
N SER A 182 16.62 9.45 15.96
CA SER A 182 16.28 10.87 15.84
C SER A 182 16.26 11.35 14.38
N GLY A 183 16.80 10.56 13.45
CA GLY A 183 16.76 10.84 12.01
C GLY A 183 15.44 10.43 11.37
N THR A 184 15.28 10.71 10.07
CA THR A 184 14.08 10.38 9.28
C THR A 184 14.23 9.13 8.42
N ALA A 185 15.21 8.29 8.77
CA ALA A 185 15.45 7.02 8.11
C ALA A 185 16.16 6.04 9.05
N TRP A 186 15.95 4.76 8.76
CA TRP A 186 16.61 3.64 9.42
C TRP A 186 16.78 2.50 8.41
N ASP A 187 17.92 1.81 8.48
CA ASP A 187 18.24 0.69 7.59
C ASP A 187 18.23 -0.62 8.37
N THR A 188 17.62 -1.67 7.81
CA THR A 188 17.71 -3.01 8.38
C THR A 188 19.16 -3.54 8.27
N PRO A 189 19.53 -4.53 9.10
CA PRO A 189 20.64 -5.42 8.76
C PRO A 189 20.46 -6.08 7.39
N ALA A 190 21.51 -6.75 6.90
CA ALA A 190 21.40 -7.57 5.69
C ALA A 190 20.32 -8.64 5.87
N LEU A 191 19.49 -8.83 4.85
CA LEU A 191 18.38 -9.78 4.85
C LEU A 191 18.59 -10.84 3.76
N PRO A 192 18.08 -12.06 3.95
CA PRO A 192 18.00 -13.05 2.88
C PRO A 192 17.26 -12.47 1.66
N HIS A 193 17.63 -12.90 0.45
CA HIS A 193 16.86 -12.56 -0.73
C HIS A 193 15.46 -13.18 -0.65
N GLY A 194 14.43 -12.48 -1.15
CA GLY A 194 13.05 -12.95 -1.08
C GLY A 194 12.36 -12.74 0.26
N SER A 195 13.04 -12.25 1.30
CA SER A 195 12.40 -11.79 2.54
C SER A 195 11.32 -10.76 2.24
N VAL A 196 10.26 -10.77 3.03
CA VAL A 196 9.14 -9.83 2.95
C VAL A 196 8.88 -9.31 4.36
N LEU A 197 8.87 -7.99 4.53
CA LEU A 197 8.69 -7.36 5.83
C LEU A 197 7.73 -6.18 5.72
N SER A 198 6.87 -6.03 6.72
CA SER A 198 6.01 -4.85 6.91
C SER A 198 6.60 -3.89 7.92
N PHE A 199 6.53 -2.59 7.63
CA PHE A 199 6.98 -1.53 8.53
C PHE A 199 5.92 -0.44 8.68
N ARG A 200 5.90 0.17 9.87
CA ARG A 200 5.22 1.45 10.14
C ARG A 200 6.05 2.27 11.13
N VAL A 201 5.84 3.57 11.16
CA VAL A 201 6.67 4.50 11.97
C VAL A 201 5.78 5.38 12.84
N ARG A 202 6.24 5.69 14.05
CA ARG A 202 5.62 6.68 14.94
C ARG A 202 6.61 7.78 15.26
N ALA A 203 6.15 9.02 15.26
CA ALA A 203 6.88 10.13 15.84
C ALA A 203 6.63 10.17 17.35
N GLY A 204 7.59 10.65 18.13
CA GLY A 204 7.43 10.82 19.56
C GLY A 204 8.23 11.97 20.15
N ASN A 205 7.78 12.44 21.29
CA ASN A 205 8.49 13.39 22.14
C ASN A 205 8.30 13.05 23.62
N ALA A 206 8.74 13.94 24.51
CA ALA A 206 8.65 13.74 25.96
C ALA A 206 7.21 13.54 26.49
N SER A 207 6.19 13.97 25.73
CA SER A 207 4.80 13.90 26.14
C SER A 207 4.04 12.71 25.56
N GLY A 208 4.60 11.99 24.59
CA GLY A 208 3.97 10.81 24.01
C GLY A 208 4.33 10.56 22.54
N ARG A 209 3.59 9.62 21.93
CA ARG A 209 3.77 9.15 20.54
C ARG A 209 2.56 9.48 19.69
N SER A 210 2.79 9.64 18.39
CA SER A 210 1.75 9.77 17.38
C SER A 210 1.01 8.44 17.14
N PHE A 211 -0.09 8.51 16.39
CA PHE A 211 -0.59 7.37 15.61
C PHE A 211 0.51 6.89 14.64
N PRO A 212 0.49 5.61 14.21
CA PRO A 212 1.47 5.16 13.25
C PRO A 212 1.16 5.74 11.87
N THR A 213 2.16 5.74 10.99
CA THR A 213 1.92 5.75 9.55
C THR A 213 1.04 4.57 9.12
N GLU A 214 0.63 4.56 7.86
CA GLU A 214 0.23 3.32 7.19
C GLU A 214 1.33 2.24 7.30
N THR A 215 0.97 1.01 6.92
CA THR A 215 1.90 -0.11 6.86
C THR A 215 2.32 -0.37 5.42
N LEU A 216 3.61 -0.23 5.16
CA LEU A 216 4.19 -0.59 3.86
C LEU A 216 4.91 -1.94 3.95
N THR A 217 4.76 -2.75 2.89
CA THR A 217 5.35 -4.08 2.80
C THR A 217 6.30 -4.15 1.61
N ALA A 218 7.57 -4.43 1.86
CA ALA A 218 8.60 -4.54 0.82
C ALA A 218 9.25 -5.93 0.83
N GLY A 219 9.78 -6.31 -0.33
CA GLY A 219 10.39 -7.61 -0.59
C GLY A 219 11.82 -7.47 -1.07
N THR A 220 12.77 -8.12 -0.41
CA THR A 220 14.19 -8.02 -0.75
C THR A 220 14.50 -8.67 -2.10
N SER A 221 15.33 -8.00 -2.88
CA SER A 221 15.87 -8.48 -4.14
C SER A 221 17.22 -9.19 -3.90
N HIS A 222 17.54 -10.20 -4.70
CA HIS A 222 18.93 -10.69 -4.78
C HIS A 222 19.84 -9.71 -5.55
N ARG A 223 19.24 -8.79 -6.32
CA ARG A 223 19.89 -7.67 -7.01
C ARG A 223 19.91 -6.43 -6.10
N LYS A 224 20.70 -5.42 -6.47
CA LYS A 224 20.82 -4.17 -5.69
C LYS A 224 19.60 -3.23 -5.81
N ARG A 225 18.69 -3.50 -6.77
CA ARG A 225 17.48 -2.71 -7.02
C ARG A 225 16.28 -3.65 -7.18
N ALA A 226 15.10 -3.15 -6.80
CA ALA A 226 13.83 -3.79 -7.10
C ALA A 226 13.41 -3.49 -8.55
N ASP A 227 12.62 -4.39 -9.17
CA ASP A 227 11.99 -4.09 -10.47
C ASP A 227 10.62 -3.42 -10.30
N VAL A 228 10.01 -3.61 -9.13
CA VAL A 228 8.63 -3.24 -8.87
C VAL A 228 8.54 -2.28 -7.69
N LEU A 229 7.65 -1.30 -7.81
CA LEU A 229 7.23 -0.46 -6.70
C LEU A 229 5.77 -0.79 -6.38
N LEU A 230 5.48 -1.09 -5.11
CA LEU A 230 4.13 -1.13 -4.58
C LEU A 230 3.77 0.25 -4.02
N VAL A 231 2.68 0.85 -4.48
CA VAL A 231 2.17 2.13 -3.99
C VAL A 231 0.88 1.88 -3.23
N GLN A 232 0.86 2.28 -1.96
CA GLN A 232 -0.37 2.37 -1.19
C GLN A 232 -1.01 3.72 -1.50
N GLY A 233 -2.20 3.70 -2.09
CA GLY A 233 -2.99 4.89 -2.40
C GLY A 233 -4.43 4.78 -1.91
N PHE A 234 -4.67 3.96 -0.89
CA PHE A 234 -5.96 3.86 -0.23
C PHE A 234 -5.92 4.63 1.10
N ASP A 235 -6.26 5.91 1.05
CA ASP A 235 -6.22 6.83 2.18
C ASP A 235 -7.62 7.12 2.74
N ARG A 236 -8.66 6.88 1.93
CA ARG A 236 -10.05 7.17 2.26
C ARG A 236 -10.42 6.69 3.66
N LEU A 237 -10.83 7.67 4.47
CA LEU A 237 -11.41 7.49 5.79
C LEU A 237 -12.51 8.52 5.97
N ASP A 238 -13.74 8.12 5.64
CA ASP A 238 -14.91 9.00 5.64
C ASP A 238 -16.09 8.36 6.41
N ARG A 239 -17.31 8.84 6.16
CA ARG A 239 -18.52 8.32 6.80
C ARG A 239 -18.92 6.92 6.32
N TYR A 240 -18.44 6.52 5.14
CA TYR A 240 -18.72 5.26 4.46
C TYR A 240 -17.60 4.25 4.72
N VAL A 241 -16.34 4.65 4.53
CA VAL A 241 -15.14 3.83 4.80
C VAL A 241 -14.55 4.22 6.15
N LYS A 242 -14.61 3.33 7.15
CA LYS A 242 -14.08 3.59 8.50
C LYS A 242 -12.84 2.73 8.75
N GLY A 243 -12.26 2.84 9.95
CA GLY A 243 -11.03 2.14 10.32
C GLY A 243 -11.07 0.60 10.21
N PRO A 244 -12.21 -0.08 10.45
CA PRO A 244 -12.32 -1.51 10.15
C PRO A 244 -12.20 -1.84 8.66
N GLU A 245 -12.68 -0.95 7.80
CA GLU A 245 -12.71 -1.12 6.35
C GLU A 245 -11.37 -0.69 5.71
N ASN A 246 -10.78 0.43 6.13
CA ASN A 246 -9.40 0.80 5.77
C ASN A 246 -8.42 0.64 6.94
N THR A 247 -7.80 -0.55 7.01
CA THR A 247 -6.80 -0.86 8.05
C THR A 247 -5.38 -0.37 7.71
N GLY A 248 -5.18 0.27 6.55
CA GLY A 248 -3.90 0.84 6.12
C GLY A 248 -2.77 -0.17 5.96
N ASN A 249 -3.07 -1.45 5.70
CA ASN A 249 -2.07 -2.53 5.64
C ASN A 249 -2.18 -3.45 4.41
N TYR A 250 -2.95 -3.07 3.39
CA TYR A 250 -3.35 -3.97 2.31
C TYR A 250 -2.23 -4.37 1.34
N LEU A 251 -1.16 -3.58 1.23
CA LEU A 251 0.03 -3.96 0.46
C LEU A 251 0.63 -5.31 0.90
N ARG A 252 0.37 -5.77 2.14
CA ARG A 252 0.78 -7.11 2.58
C ARG A 252 0.17 -8.21 1.72
N ARG A 253 -1.06 -8.04 1.24
CA ARG A 253 -1.76 -9.04 0.42
C ARG A 253 -1.23 -9.06 -1.01
N HIS A 254 -0.82 -7.90 -1.54
CA HIS A 254 -0.09 -7.79 -2.81
C HIS A 254 1.28 -8.46 -2.69
N ALA A 255 2.06 -8.10 -1.67
CA ALA A 255 3.37 -8.70 -1.41
C ALA A 255 3.30 -10.23 -1.21
N ALA A 256 2.28 -10.72 -0.49
CA ALA A 256 2.03 -12.14 -0.32
C ALA A 256 1.69 -12.81 -1.66
N ALA A 257 0.85 -12.19 -2.50
CA ALA A 257 0.50 -12.70 -3.83
C ALA A 257 1.71 -12.78 -4.77
N ILE A 258 2.62 -11.80 -4.69
CA ILE A 258 3.90 -11.82 -5.44
C ILE A 258 4.78 -13.00 -5.00
N ARG A 259 4.74 -13.36 -3.72
CA ARG A 259 5.66 -14.32 -3.11
C ARG A 259 5.12 -15.74 -3.05
N SER A 260 3.82 -15.95 -2.95
CA SER A 260 3.20 -17.27 -2.78
C SER A 260 3.43 -18.20 -3.98
N ALA A 261 3.50 -17.65 -5.19
CA ALA A 261 3.76 -18.45 -6.40
C ALA A 261 5.26 -18.55 -6.74
N ALA A 262 6.09 -17.57 -6.33
CA ALA A 262 7.56 -17.50 -6.50
C ALA A 262 8.09 -18.24 -7.75
N GLN A 263 7.54 -17.94 -8.94
CA GLN A 263 7.96 -18.57 -10.20
C GLN A 263 9.18 -17.88 -10.82
N PHE A 264 9.52 -16.67 -10.35
CA PHE A 264 10.68 -15.92 -10.77
C PHE A 264 11.10 -14.94 -9.68
N SER A 265 12.34 -14.48 -9.77
CA SER A 265 12.86 -13.49 -8.85
C SER A 265 12.18 -12.16 -9.04
N LEU A 266 11.64 -11.62 -7.96
CA LEU A 266 11.15 -10.26 -7.95
C LEU A 266 11.47 -9.57 -6.63
N GLY A 267 12.28 -8.52 -6.67
CA GLY A 267 12.34 -7.57 -5.55
C GLY A 267 11.30 -6.49 -5.77
N PHE A 268 10.68 -6.03 -4.68
CA PHE A 268 9.72 -4.93 -4.74
C PHE A 268 9.93 -3.99 -3.56
N ASP A 269 9.97 -2.71 -3.88
CA ASP A 269 9.97 -1.64 -2.89
C ASP A 269 8.53 -1.20 -2.63
N ALA A 270 8.31 -0.43 -1.57
CA ALA A 270 6.99 0.11 -1.24
C ALA A 270 7.05 1.59 -0.90
N ALA A 271 6.01 2.32 -1.26
CA ALA A 271 5.86 3.75 -0.97
C ALA A 271 4.39 4.07 -0.69
N SER A 272 4.16 5.10 0.13
CA SER A 272 2.87 5.80 0.09
C SER A 272 2.77 6.61 -1.20
N ASN A 273 1.55 6.88 -1.64
CA ASN A 273 1.26 7.82 -2.72
C ASN A 273 1.90 9.19 -2.47
N GLU A 274 1.94 9.72 -1.24
CA GLU A 274 2.60 11.01 -0.98
C GLU A 274 4.12 10.95 -1.12
N ALA A 275 4.75 9.81 -0.83
CA ALA A 275 6.18 9.64 -1.09
C ALA A 275 6.50 9.70 -2.60
N VAL A 276 5.57 9.23 -3.44
CA VAL A 276 5.66 9.36 -4.90
C VAL A 276 5.38 10.80 -5.33
N LEU A 277 4.31 11.41 -4.83
CA LEU A 277 3.91 12.79 -5.12
C LEU A 277 5.02 13.81 -4.79
N LEU A 278 5.68 13.64 -3.64
CA LEU A 278 6.79 14.49 -3.19
C LEU A 278 8.13 14.16 -3.88
N GLY A 279 8.16 13.19 -4.80
CA GLY A 279 9.36 12.78 -5.52
C GLY A 279 10.41 12.09 -4.63
N ARG A 280 10.02 11.59 -3.46
CA ARG A 280 10.91 10.81 -2.57
C ARG A 280 11.16 9.40 -3.10
N VAL A 281 10.20 8.88 -3.85
CA VAL A 281 10.32 7.67 -4.66
C VAL A 281 9.89 8.00 -6.09
N ARG A 282 10.74 7.71 -7.08
CA ARG A 282 10.46 8.02 -8.48
C ARG A 282 10.02 6.76 -9.20
N MET A 283 8.84 6.76 -9.82
CA MET A 283 8.34 5.60 -10.57
C MET A 283 9.27 5.17 -11.71
N GLY A 284 9.96 6.11 -12.35
CA GLY A 284 10.92 5.81 -13.43
C GLY A 284 12.17 5.03 -13.00
N ASP A 285 12.39 4.82 -11.70
CA ASP A 285 13.45 3.94 -11.19
C ASP A 285 13.04 2.44 -11.21
N TYR A 286 11.78 2.15 -11.55
CA TYR A 286 11.18 0.81 -11.55
C TYR A 286 10.68 0.43 -12.95
N VAL A 287 10.62 -0.88 -13.21
CA VAL A 287 10.09 -1.43 -14.47
C VAL A 287 8.56 -1.46 -14.45
N ALA A 288 7.99 -1.79 -13.29
CA ALA A 288 6.55 -1.78 -13.08
C ALA A 288 6.17 -1.14 -11.74
N VAL A 289 4.98 -0.54 -11.69
CA VAL A 289 4.37 0.03 -10.49
C VAL A 289 3.03 -0.69 -10.27
N ASP A 290 2.79 -1.15 -9.05
CA ASP A 290 1.52 -1.70 -8.59
C ASP A 290 0.88 -0.69 -7.63
N TRP A 291 -0.19 -0.05 -8.07
CA TRP A 291 -0.88 1.02 -7.35
C TRP A 291 -2.20 0.48 -6.79
N ALA A 292 -2.25 0.29 -5.48
CA ALA A 292 -3.43 -0.20 -4.77
C ALA A 292 -4.27 0.98 -4.30
N CYS A 293 -5.44 1.17 -4.90
CA CYS A 293 -6.37 2.24 -4.57
C CYS A 293 -7.43 1.81 -3.53
N GLY A 294 -7.63 0.52 -3.27
CA GLY A 294 -8.70 0.07 -2.38
C GLY A 294 -10.07 0.62 -2.79
N GLU A 295 -10.80 1.26 -1.87
CA GLU A 295 -12.03 2.03 -2.16
C GLU A 295 -11.81 3.55 -2.19
N GLU A 296 -10.62 3.98 -2.62
CA GLU A 296 -10.36 5.39 -2.82
C GLU A 296 -11.38 5.99 -3.80
N SER A 297 -11.84 7.23 -3.55
CA SER A 297 -12.94 7.84 -4.31
C SER A 297 -12.83 9.37 -4.34
N THR A 298 -13.89 10.06 -4.74
CA THR A 298 -13.91 11.49 -5.04
C THR A 298 -13.45 12.42 -3.91
N ALA A 299 -13.55 11.99 -2.64
CA ALA A 299 -13.21 12.84 -1.51
C ALA A 299 -11.70 13.01 -1.31
N ASP A 300 -10.93 11.93 -1.47
CA ASP A 300 -9.48 11.94 -1.28
C ASP A 300 -8.70 11.82 -2.61
N GLU A 301 -9.41 11.75 -3.75
CA GLU A 301 -8.92 11.65 -5.14
C GLU A 301 -8.12 10.37 -5.41
N THR A 302 -8.67 9.47 -6.23
CA THR A 302 -8.01 8.20 -6.61
C THR A 302 -6.66 8.43 -7.29
N PHE A 303 -6.62 9.40 -8.19
CA PHE A 303 -5.40 10.00 -8.71
C PHE A 303 -5.60 11.51 -8.78
N SER A 304 -4.93 12.24 -7.90
CA SER A 304 -4.88 13.70 -7.99
C SER A 304 -4.29 14.16 -9.32
N SER A 305 -4.58 15.41 -9.70
CA SER A 305 -4.02 16.00 -10.94
C SER A 305 -2.48 15.91 -11.04
N ALA A 306 -1.79 15.96 -9.90
CA ALA A 306 -0.34 15.81 -9.82
C ALA A 306 0.09 14.35 -10.04
N GLU A 307 -0.61 13.39 -9.44
CA GLU A 307 -0.33 11.96 -9.64
C GLU A 307 -0.65 11.52 -11.06
N GLN A 308 -1.75 11.98 -11.66
CA GLN A 308 -2.06 11.76 -13.07
C GLN A 308 -0.92 12.25 -13.98
N SER A 309 -0.31 13.39 -13.65
CA SER A 309 0.83 13.93 -14.39
C SER A 309 2.08 13.05 -14.24
N LEU A 310 2.35 12.56 -13.04
CA LEU A 310 3.46 11.63 -12.75
C LEU A 310 3.26 10.28 -13.47
N VAL A 311 2.07 9.69 -13.37
CA VAL A 311 1.72 8.42 -14.03
C VAL A 311 1.75 8.57 -15.54
N THR A 312 1.22 9.67 -16.08
CA THR A 312 1.28 9.97 -17.51
C THR A 312 2.72 10.01 -18.00
N SER A 313 3.60 10.72 -17.29
CA SER A 313 5.02 10.83 -17.65
C SER A 313 5.73 9.47 -17.61
N TYR A 314 5.43 8.68 -16.57
CA TYR A 314 5.96 7.32 -16.43
C TYR A 314 5.52 6.40 -17.58
N LEU A 315 4.23 6.37 -17.91
CA LEU A 315 3.70 5.55 -19.01
C LEU A 315 4.22 6.02 -20.39
N GLN A 316 4.36 7.33 -20.60
CA GLN A 316 4.94 7.87 -21.85
C GLN A 316 6.41 7.48 -22.04
N ALA A 317 7.16 7.27 -20.95
CA ALA A 317 8.52 6.76 -20.98
C ALA A 317 8.60 5.22 -21.17
N GLY A 318 7.46 4.54 -21.40
CA GLY A 318 7.38 3.08 -21.50
C GLY A 318 7.25 2.37 -20.16
N GLY A 319 6.90 3.11 -19.10
CA GLY A 319 6.56 2.58 -17.79
C GLY A 319 5.35 1.66 -17.84
N ARG A 320 5.19 0.86 -16.79
CA ARG A 320 4.23 -0.24 -16.76
C ARG A 320 3.49 -0.25 -15.43
N LEU A 321 2.18 -0.40 -15.45
CA LEU A 321 1.32 -0.08 -14.31
C LEU A 321 0.27 -1.17 -14.08
N LEU A 322 0.15 -1.64 -12.84
CA LEU A 322 -1.03 -2.32 -12.31
C LEU A 322 -1.79 -1.31 -11.47
N VAL A 323 -3.09 -1.17 -11.69
CA VAL A 323 -3.99 -0.42 -10.81
C VAL A 323 -5.11 -1.36 -10.40
N SER A 324 -5.43 -1.39 -9.10
CA SER A 324 -6.61 -2.11 -8.60
C SER A 324 -7.32 -1.28 -7.55
N GLY A 325 -8.62 -1.09 -7.73
CA GLY A 325 -9.48 -0.40 -6.77
C GLY A 325 -10.93 -0.34 -7.26
N ALA A 326 -11.85 -0.18 -6.32
CA ALA A 326 -13.21 0.26 -6.57
C ALA A 326 -13.23 1.78 -6.76
N GLU A 327 -14.32 2.30 -7.35
CA GLU A 327 -14.57 3.75 -7.55
C GLU A 327 -13.51 4.59 -8.31
N VAL A 328 -12.45 4.00 -8.88
CA VAL A 328 -11.46 4.70 -9.71
C VAL A 328 -12.11 5.32 -10.96
N GLY A 329 -12.99 4.58 -11.63
CA GLY A 329 -13.76 5.05 -12.77
C GLY A 329 -14.85 6.04 -12.37
N TRP A 330 -15.53 5.79 -11.26
CA TRP A 330 -16.49 6.73 -10.67
C TRP A 330 -15.87 8.10 -10.41
N ASP A 331 -14.73 8.12 -9.71
CA ASP A 331 -13.99 9.32 -9.40
C ASP A 331 -13.50 10.02 -10.68
N LEU A 332 -12.66 9.36 -11.47
CA LEU A 332 -11.98 10.01 -12.60
C LEU A 332 -12.91 10.33 -13.78
N SER A 333 -13.96 9.54 -13.99
CA SER A 333 -14.82 9.69 -15.18
C SER A 333 -16.20 10.25 -14.85
N ALA A 334 -16.90 9.72 -13.84
CA ALA A 334 -18.28 10.11 -13.57
C ALA A 334 -18.36 11.42 -12.75
N LYS A 335 -17.41 11.65 -11.85
CA LYS A 335 -17.29 12.87 -11.02
C LYS A 335 -16.17 13.80 -11.47
N GLY A 336 -15.17 13.25 -12.15
CA GLY A 336 -13.98 13.96 -12.56
C GLY A 336 -14.20 14.99 -13.66
N SER A 337 -13.19 15.83 -13.82
CA SER A 337 -13.05 16.79 -14.89
C SER A 337 -12.83 16.11 -16.26
N ALA A 338 -12.80 16.92 -17.32
CA ALA A 338 -12.41 16.43 -18.64
C ALA A 338 -10.96 15.92 -18.67
N ALA A 339 -10.07 16.44 -17.82
CA ALA A 339 -8.69 15.98 -17.74
C ALA A 339 -8.60 14.60 -17.08
N ASP A 340 -9.36 14.40 -15.99
CA ASP A 340 -9.42 13.13 -15.25
C ASP A 340 -9.93 12.00 -16.14
N ARG A 341 -11.03 12.26 -16.86
CA ARG A 341 -11.58 11.31 -17.82
C ARG A 341 -10.63 11.03 -18.98
N ALA A 342 -9.93 12.06 -19.49
CA ALA A 342 -8.93 11.86 -20.53
C ALA A 342 -7.73 11.05 -20.02
N PHE A 343 -7.33 11.18 -18.76
CA PHE A 343 -6.33 10.33 -18.15
C PHE A 343 -6.79 8.87 -18.08
N PHE A 344 -8.00 8.62 -17.56
CA PHE A 344 -8.57 7.28 -17.45
C PHE A 344 -8.71 6.59 -18.82
N GLU A 345 -9.27 7.29 -19.81
CA GLU A 345 -9.48 6.75 -21.15
C GLU A 345 -8.17 6.57 -21.93
N ASN A 346 -7.27 7.57 -21.94
CA ASN A 346 -6.10 7.52 -22.83
C ASN A 346 -4.87 6.85 -22.19
N ARG A 347 -4.72 6.91 -20.87
CA ARG A 347 -3.56 6.37 -20.14
C ARG A 347 -3.86 5.02 -19.53
N ILE A 348 -4.93 4.89 -18.75
CA ILE A 348 -5.34 3.61 -18.18
C ILE A 348 -5.91 2.71 -19.29
N GLY A 349 -6.69 3.28 -20.22
CA GLY A 349 -7.28 2.56 -21.35
C GLY A 349 -8.64 1.95 -21.05
N ALA A 350 -9.33 2.49 -20.05
CA ALA A 350 -10.64 2.06 -19.60
C ALA A 350 -11.68 3.18 -19.80
N THR A 351 -12.89 2.79 -20.17
CA THR A 351 -14.07 3.66 -20.20
C THR A 351 -15.01 3.19 -19.10
N TYR A 352 -15.41 4.12 -18.24
CA TYR A 352 -16.35 3.86 -17.15
C TYR A 352 -17.77 3.61 -17.71
N VAL A 353 -18.47 2.63 -17.14
CA VAL A 353 -19.82 2.23 -17.56
C VAL A 353 -20.82 2.38 -16.41
N ALA A 354 -20.49 1.87 -15.22
CA ALA A 354 -21.37 1.91 -14.06
C ALA A 354 -20.59 1.84 -12.75
N ASP A 355 -21.18 2.43 -11.72
CA ASP A 355 -20.61 2.65 -10.38
C ASP A 355 -20.55 1.35 -9.58
N ASP A 356 -21.43 0.40 -9.93
CA ASP A 356 -21.62 -0.82 -9.16
C ASP A 356 -21.89 -2.02 -10.09
N ALA A 357 -21.04 -3.03 -9.95
CA ALA A 357 -21.19 -4.33 -10.56
C ALA A 357 -22.39 -5.11 -10.02
N ASN A 358 -22.96 -4.78 -8.85
CA ASN A 358 -24.04 -5.49 -8.17
C ASN A 358 -23.75 -7.01 -8.02
N THR A 359 -22.47 -7.37 -7.95
CA THR A 359 -22.00 -8.74 -7.79
C THR A 359 -20.57 -8.74 -7.28
N TYR A 360 -20.24 -9.73 -6.47
CA TYR A 360 -18.89 -9.94 -5.94
C TYR A 360 -18.08 -10.97 -6.74
N GLY A 361 -18.70 -11.61 -7.74
CA GLY A 361 -18.10 -12.68 -8.52
C GLY A 361 -17.52 -12.21 -9.85
N PHE A 362 -16.39 -12.79 -10.25
CA PHE A 362 -15.75 -12.53 -11.55
C PHE A 362 -15.18 -13.80 -12.18
N ARG A 363 -14.86 -13.72 -13.47
CA ARG A 363 -14.21 -14.79 -14.24
C ARG A 363 -13.39 -14.22 -15.39
N ALA A 364 -12.56 -15.05 -16.00
CA ALA A 364 -11.85 -14.68 -17.22
C ALA A 364 -12.82 -14.23 -18.33
N ALA A 365 -12.48 -13.12 -19.01
CA ALA A 365 -13.19 -12.69 -20.20
C ALA A 365 -12.94 -13.66 -21.36
N ALA A 366 -13.95 -13.86 -22.23
CA ALA A 366 -13.77 -14.68 -23.43
C ALA A 366 -12.71 -14.07 -24.34
N GLY A 367 -11.74 -14.88 -24.79
CA GLY A 367 -10.61 -14.40 -25.60
C GLY A 367 -9.54 -13.61 -24.84
N SER A 368 -9.66 -13.45 -23.51
CA SER A 368 -8.58 -12.90 -22.67
C SER A 368 -7.33 -13.75 -22.86
N HIS A 369 -6.19 -13.10 -23.14
CA HIS A 369 -4.87 -13.74 -23.17
C HIS A 369 -4.16 -13.69 -21.82
N LEU A 370 -4.38 -12.62 -21.05
CA LEU A 370 -3.70 -12.41 -19.77
C LEU A 370 -4.14 -13.41 -18.70
N PHE A 371 -5.45 -13.62 -18.59
CA PHE A 371 -6.05 -14.46 -17.55
C PHE A 371 -6.75 -15.69 -18.14
N THR A 372 -6.30 -16.18 -19.30
CA THR A 372 -6.89 -17.39 -19.92
C THR A 372 -6.84 -18.58 -18.95
N GLY A 373 -7.99 -19.22 -18.70
CA GLY A 373 -8.05 -20.46 -17.92
C GLY A 373 -7.86 -20.31 -16.41
N ILE A 374 -7.84 -19.09 -15.85
CA ILE A 374 -8.01 -18.95 -14.40
C ILE A 374 -9.43 -19.40 -13.99
N PRO A 375 -9.62 -19.99 -12.79
CA PRO A 375 -10.96 -20.29 -12.30
C PRO A 375 -11.76 -19.00 -12.06
N ALA A 376 -13.09 -19.12 -12.01
CA ALA A 376 -13.93 -18.05 -11.50
C ALA A 376 -13.61 -17.79 -10.01
N GLY A 377 -13.77 -16.55 -9.58
CA GLY A 377 -13.46 -16.11 -8.22
C GLY A 377 -14.45 -15.09 -7.70
N ALA A 378 -14.19 -14.62 -6.48
CA ALA A 378 -14.92 -13.53 -5.86
C ALA A 378 -13.99 -12.57 -5.13
N PHE A 379 -14.42 -11.33 -4.99
CA PHE A 379 -13.87 -10.37 -4.04
C PHE A 379 -14.78 -10.25 -2.81
N ASP A 380 -14.26 -9.68 -1.75
CA ASP A 380 -14.91 -9.67 -0.44
C ASP A 380 -16.19 -8.80 -0.44
N ASN A 381 -17.20 -9.28 0.28
CA ASN A 381 -18.48 -8.62 0.53
C ASN A 381 -18.61 -8.25 2.02
N GLY A 382 -17.47 -7.98 2.67
CA GLY A 382 -17.37 -7.70 4.10
C GLY A 382 -17.35 -8.94 5.00
N SER A 383 -17.29 -10.16 4.44
CA SER A 383 -17.36 -11.42 5.22
C SER A 383 -16.08 -12.27 5.19
N SER A 384 -15.07 -11.88 4.41
CA SER A 384 -13.87 -12.68 4.12
C SER A 384 -12.56 -12.04 4.62
N GLY A 385 -12.65 -11.16 5.62
CA GLY A 385 -11.49 -10.65 6.37
C GLY A 385 -10.72 -9.50 5.70
N THR A 386 -11.32 -8.84 4.71
CA THR A 386 -10.96 -7.49 4.27
C THR A 386 -12.10 -6.52 4.58
N TYR A 387 -12.77 -5.98 3.56
CA TYR A 387 -13.86 -5.02 3.66
C TYR A 387 -14.91 -5.35 2.59
N ASP A 388 -16.11 -4.78 2.73
CA ASP A 388 -17.13 -4.88 1.68
C ASP A 388 -16.70 -3.99 0.52
N VAL A 389 -16.64 -4.53 -0.69
CA VAL A 389 -16.33 -3.75 -1.90
C VAL A 389 -17.66 -3.30 -2.48
N ASP A 390 -18.17 -2.18 -1.96
CA ASP A 390 -19.55 -1.76 -2.18
C ASP A 390 -19.82 -1.34 -3.63
N TYR A 391 -18.83 -0.71 -4.28
CA TYR A 391 -18.98 0.00 -5.56
C TYR A 391 -17.87 -0.39 -6.55
N ALA A 392 -17.81 -1.69 -6.88
CA ALA A 392 -16.88 -2.18 -7.88
C ALA A 392 -17.23 -1.62 -9.28
N ASP A 393 -16.28 -0.90 -9.88
CA ASP A 393 -16.48 -0.23 -11.17
C ASP A 393 -16.72 -1.23 -12.30
N VAL A 394 -17.68 -0.90 -13.16
CA VAL A 394 -17.87 -1.56 -14.44
C VAL A 394 -17.19 -0.76 -15.53
N ILE A 395 -16.35 -1.45 -16.32
CA ILE A 395 -15.52 -0.83 -17.35
C ILE A 395 -15.56 -1.55 -18.69
N THR A 396 -15.17 -0.84 -19.75
CA THR A 396 -14.87 -1.41 -21.07
C THR A 396 -13.56 -0.87 -21.62
N PRO A 397 -12.91 -1.57 -22.56
CA PRO A 397 -11.75 -1.04 -23.28
C PRO A 397 -12.10 0.23 -24.06
N THR A 398 -11.26 1.27 -23.94
CA THR A 398 -11.48 2.54 -24.66
C THR A 398 -11.17 2.45 -26.16
N ASP A 399 -10.15 1.68 -26.54
CA ASP A 399 -9.65 1.60 -27.91
C ASP A 399 -9.04 0.20 -28.19
N PRO A 400 -8.62 -0.11 -29.44
CA PRO A 400 -8.03 -1.41 -29.80
C PRO A 400 -6.68 -1.75 -29.13
N LYS A 401 -6.04 -0.80 -28.44
CA LYS A 401 -4.83 -1.07 -27.64
C LYS A 401 -5.19 -1.69 -26.29
N SER A 402 -6.46 -1.60 -25.89
CA SER A 402 -6.99 -2.18 -24.67
C SER A 402 -7.82 -3.43 -24.96
N GLN A 403 -7.78 -4.40 -24.05
CA GLN A 403 -8.56 -5.63 -24.13
C GLN A 403 -9.13 -5.99 -22.77
N LEU A 404 -10.36 -6.52 -22.76
CA LEU A 404 -10.99 -7.04 -21.56
C LEU A 404 -10.30 -8.32 -21.08
N CYS A 405 -9.98 -8.38 -19.79
CA CYS A 405 -9.26 -9.49 -19.18
C CYS A 405 -10.15 -10.30 -18.22
N LEU A 406 -10.99 -9.61 -17.44
CA LEU A 406 -11.98 -10.20 -16.53
C LEU A 406 -13.36 -9.61 -16.79
N VAL A 407 -14.39 -10.40 -16.52
CA VAL A 407 -15.79 -9.98 -16.46
C VAL A 407 -16.40 -10.36 -15.13
N TYR A 408 -17.35 -9.57 -14.67
CA TYR A 408 -18.21 -9.90 -13.55
C TYR A 408 -19.14 -11.08 -13.90
N SER A 409 -19.82 -11.63 -12.89
CA SER A 409 -20.72 -12.78 -13.05
C SER A 409 -21.82 -12.58 -14.10
N ASP A 410 -22.26 -11.34 -14.29
CA ASP A 410 -23.26 -10.95 -15.28
C ASP A 410 -22.69 -10.67 -16.69
N GLY A 411 -21.36 -10.80 -16.86
CA GLY A 411 -20.66 -10.61 -18.13
C GLY A 411 -20.21 -9.19 -18.41
N ARG A 412 -20.49 -8.21 -17.54
CA ARG A 412 -19.95 -6.85 -17.66
C ARG A 412 -18.46 -6.80 -17.32
N GLY A 413 -17.74 -5.79 -17.83
CA GLY A 413 -16.28 -5.76 -17.72
C GLY A 413 -15.78 -5.40 -16.33
N ALA A 414 -14.81 -6.18 -15.84
CA ALA A 414 -14.24 -6.06 -14.49
C ALA A 414 -12.73 -5.72 -14.50
N ALA A 415 -12.01 -6.08 -15.56
CA ALA A 415 -10.60 -5.72 -15.71
C ALA A 415 -10.20 -5.59 -17.19
N ILE A 416 -9.25 -4.72 -17.47
CA ILE A 416 -8.64 -4.55 -18.80
C ILE A 416 -7.12 -4.66 -18.73
N GLN A 417 -6.50 -4.97 -19.86
CA GLN A 417 -5.09 -4.71 -20.12
C GLN A 417 -4.96 -3.69 -21.25
N ARG A 418 -3.84 -2.97 -21.31
CA ARG A 418 -3.46 -2.06 -22.40
C ARG A 418 -2.02 -2.27 -22.83
N ILE A 419 -1.75 -2.17 -24.13
CA ILE A 419 -0.39 -2.09 -24.69
C ILE A 419 -0.28 -0.85 -25.58
N ASP A 420 0.56 0.12 -25.21
CA ASP A 420 0.83 1.30 -26.03
C ASP A 420 2.34 1.50 -26.22
N GLY A 421 2.85 1.04 -27.37
CA GLY A 421 4.29 0.94 -27.60
C GLY A 421 4.94 -0.01 -26.57
N ASN A 422 5.85 0.52 -25.76
CA ASN A 422 6.50 -0.22 -24.67
C ASN A 422 5.74 -0.15 -23.33
N SER A 423 4.75 0.73 -23.25
CA SER A 423 3.91 0.90 -22.06
C SER A 423 2.88 -0.22 -21.95
N ARG A 424 2.62 -0.63 -20.72
CA ARG A 424 1.67 -1.70 -20.40
C ARG A 424 0.85 -1.31 -19.18
N VAL A 425 -0.46 -1.50 -19.23
CA VAL A 425 -1.35 -1.28 -18.08
C VAL A 425 -2.20 -2.52 -17.84
N VAL A 426 -2.43 -2.86 -16.58
CA VAL A 426 -3.49 -3.75 -16.13
C VAL A 426 -4.33 -2.96 -15.14
N PHE A 427 -5.64 -2.90 -15.35
CA PHE A 427 -6.56 -2.22 -14.45
C PHE A 427 -7.69 -3.17 -14.03
N LEU A 428 -7.91 -3.29 -12.72
CA LEU A 428 -9.02 -4.01 -12.10
C LEU A 428 -9.96 -2.99 -11.47
N GLY A 429 -11.25 -3.04 -11.84
CA GLY A 429 -12.31 -2.20 -11.24
C GLY A 429 -12.75 -2.66 -9.84
N PHE A 430 -11.92 -3.47 -9.18
CA PHE A 430 -12.07 -3.89 -7.79
C PHE A 430 -10.68 -4.06 -7.16
N PRO A 431 -10.56 -3.98 -5.82
CA PRO A 431 -9.28 -4.10 -5.14
C PRO A 431 -8.72 -5.53 -5.21
N LEU A 432 -7.45 -5.68 -5.60
CA LEU A 432 -6.82 -7.00 -5.73
C LEU A 432 -6.68 -7.69 -4.37
N GLU A 433 -6.44 -6.92 -3.31
CA GLU A 433 -6.34 -7.40 -1.93
C GLU A 433 -7.63 -8.06 -1.41
N CYS A 434 -8.79 -7.72 -2.00
CA CYS A 434 -10.10 -8.22 -1.61
C CYS A 434 -10.48 -9.54 -2.29
N ILE A 435 -9.67 -10.05 -3.24
CA ILE A 435 -9.88 -11.39 -3.79
C ILE A 435 -9.78 -12.41 -2.65
N THR A 436 -10.85 -13.18 -2.45
CA THR A 436 -11.06 -14.02 -1.26
C THR A 436 -10.24 -15.31 -1.26
N ASP A 437 -9.93 -15.83 -2.45
CA ASP A 437 -9.03 -16.97 -2.62
C ASP A 437 -7.58 -16.48 -2.81
N ASP A 438 -6.73 -16.79 -1.84
CA ASP A 438 -5.33 -16.38 -1.83
C ASP A 438 -4.51 -16.94 -3.01
N ALA A 439 -4.83 -18.16 -3.48
CA ALA A 439 -4.15 -18.78 -4.60
C ALA A 439 -4.56 -18.15 -5.94
N LEU A 440 -5.84 -17.82 -6.09
CA LEU A 440 -6.34 -17.09 -7.25
C LEU A 440 -5.78 -15.66 -7.29
N ARG A 441 -5.73 -14.97 -6.13
CA ARG A 441 -5.10 -13.64 -6.01
C ARG A 441 -3.64 -13.69 -6.45
N ALA A 442 -2.90 -14.69 -6.00
CA ALA A 442 -1.51 -14.94 -6.39
C ALA A 442 -1.36 -15.17 -7.90
N GLU A 443 -2.23 -16.01 -8.48
CA GLU A 443 -2.19 -16.33 -9.91
C GLU A 443 -2.46 -15.09 -10.77
N ILE A 444 -3.45 -14.26 -10.39
CA ILE A 444 -3.74 -12.98 -11.07
C ILE A 444 -2.55 -12.03 -10.97
N MET A 445 -1.99 -11.83 -9.77
CA MET A 445 -0.82 -10.98 -9.53
C MET A 445 0.38 -11.43 -10.37
N VAL A 446 0.71 -12.72 -10.37
CA VAL A 446 1.85 -13.25 -11.13
C VAL A 446 1.67 -13.11 -12.63
N ARG A 447 0.45 -13.33 -13.16
CA ARG A 447 0.18 -13.13 -14.59
C ARG A 447 0.23 -11.67 -14.99
N ALA A 448 -0.34 -10.78 -14.18
CA ALA A 448 -0.24 -9.34 -14.38
C ALA A 448 1.24 -8.90 -14.39
N LEU A 449 2.04 -9.31 -13.41
CA LEU A 449 3.47 -8.98 -13.35
C LEU A 449 4.27 -9.60 -14.48
N ARG A 450 3.95 -10.81 -14.95
CA ARG A 450 4.61 -11.37 -16.14
C ARG A 450 4.37 -10.48 -17.36
N PHE A 451 3.11 -10.14 -17.62
CA PHE A 451 2.75 -9.20 -18.69
C PHE A 451 3.46 -7.85 -18.54
N LEU A 452 3.43 -7.27 -17.34
CA LEU A 452 4.07 -6.00 -17.05
C LEU A 452 5.60 -6.09 -17.03
N LEU A 453 6.23 -7.25 -16.90
CA LEU A 453 7.69 -7.33 -16.90
C LEU A 453 8.27 -7.80 -18.25
N THR A 454 7.43 -8.14 -19.24
CA THR A 454 7.87 -8.55 -20.59
C THR A 454 8.49 -7.42 -21.42
N PRO A 455 9.65 -7.65 -22.09
CA PRO A 455 10.50 -8.84 -21.99
C PRO A 455 11.28 -8.85 -20.69
N ARG A 456 11.39 -10.02 -20.04
CA ARG A 456 12.15 -10.17 -18.79
C ARG A 456 13.62 -10.45 -19.09
N PRO A 457 14.56 -10.07 -18.19
CA PRO A 457 15.97 -10.34 -18.45
C PRO A 457 16.35 -11.81 -18.53
N LEU A 458 15.60 -12.67 -17.84
CA LEU A 458 15.61 -14.12 -18.02
C LEU A 458 14.17 -14.62 -17.95
N GLU A 459 13.78 -15.43 -18.94
CA GLU A 459 12.42 -15.96 -19.09
C GLU A 459 12.47 -17.44 -19.48
N ALA A 460 11.58 -18.23 -18.89
CA ALA A 460 11.34 -19.62 -19.22
C ALA A 460 9.90 -20.00 -18.84
N ASP A 461 9.37 -21.03 -19.49
CA ASP A 461 8.06 -21.59 -19.13
C ASP A 461 8.10 -22.15 -17.70
N PRO A 462 7.01 -21.99 -16.91
CA PRO A 462 6.95 -22.48 -15.53
C PRO A 462 6.94 -24.01 -15.44
N GLU A 463 6.60 -24.70 -16.52
CA GLU A 463 6.53 -26.15 -16.58
C GLU A 463 7.16 -26.68 -17.87
N VAL A 464 7.76 -27.87 -17.79
CA VAL A 464 8.28 -28.58 -18.97
C VAL A 464 8.02 -30.07 -18.81
N LEU A 465 7.55 -30.73 -19.88
CA LEU A 465 7.30 -32.16 -19.87
C LEU A 465 8.61 -32.97 -19.95
N LEU A 466 8.61 -34.14 -19.32
CA LEU A 466 9.67 -35.15 -19.50
C LEU A 466 9.93 -35.44 -20.99
N GLY A 467 11.22 -35.48 -21.36
CA GLY A 467 11.65 -35.73 -22.75
C GLY A 467 11.57 -34.51 -23.67
N ASN A 468 11.00 -33.38 -23.23
CA ASN A 468 10.95 -32.15 -24.00
C ASN A 468 12.16 -31.24 -23.70
N THR A 469 12.31 -30.18 -24.51
CA THR A 469 13.31 -29.14 -24.30
C THR A 469 12.64 -27.85 -23.86
N LEU A 470 13.09 -27.29 -22.74
CA LEU A 470 12.75 -25.94 -22.29
C LEU A 470 13.70 -24.92 -22.92
N THR A 471 13.14 -23.79 -23.35
CA THR A 471 13.91 -22.62 -23.79
C THR A 471 14.07 -21.64 -22.64
N LEU A 472 15.28 -21.07 -22.52
CA LEU A 472 15.56 -19.94 -21.64
C LEU A 472 15.95 -18.74 -22.48
N ASP A 473 15.11 -17.71 -22.50
CA ASP A 473 15.34 -16.49 -23.24
C ASP A 473 16.01 -15.45 -22.33
N VAL A 474 17.11 -14.86 -22.82
CA VAL A 474 17.85 -13.81 -22.15
C VAL A 474 17.62 -12.49 -22.88
N ALA A 475 17.30 -11.43 -22.14
CA ALA A 475 17.11 -10.08 -22.70
C ALA A 475 17.81 -9.01 -21.84
N GLN A 476 19.01 -8.63 -22.22
CA GLN A 476 19.79 -7.55 -21.59
C GLN A 476 20.24 -6.53 -22.63
N PRO A 477 19.36 -5.59 -23.03
CA PRO A 477 19.69 -4.58 -24.05
C PRO A 477 20.92 -3.73 -23.70
N ASN A 478 21.14 -3.44 -22.42
CA ASN A 478 22.30 -2.67 -21.93
C ASN A 478 23.63 -3.46 -22.00
N ASP A 479 23.55 -4.77 -22.23
CA ASP A 479 24.67 -5.69 -22.38
C ASP A 479 24.74 -6.27 -23.80
N ALA A 480 24.18 -5.59 -24.80
CA ALA A 480 24.30 -6.01 -26.21
C ALA A 480 25.76 -6.25 -26.61
N GLY A 481 26.02 -7.36 -27.30
CA GLY A 481 27.36 -7.81 -27.70
C GLY A 481 28.23 -8.37 -26.58
N GLN A 482 27.75 -8.42 -25.32
CA GLN A 482 28.50 -8.98 -24.19
C GLN A 482 28.24 -10.49 -24.03
N THR A 483 29.08 -11.15 -23.24
CA THR A 483 28.92 -12.58 -22.95
C THR A 483 27.85 -12.78 -21.90
N TYR A 484 26.96 -13.78 -22.08
CA TYR A 484 26.09 -14.29 -21.03
C TYR A 484 26.54 -15.67 -20.57
N VAL A 485 26.32 -15.96 -19.29
CA VAL A 485 26.50 -17.28 -18.68
C VAL A 485 25.25 -17.60 -17.88
N LEU A 486 24.58 -18.69 -18.23
CA LEU A 486 23.46 -19.27 -17.49
C LEU A 486 23.95 -20.40 -16.59
N ALA A 487 23.19 -20.64 -15.54
CA ALA A 487 23.43 -21.70 -14.58
C ALA A 487 22.08 -22.25 -14.08
N ALA A 488 22.08 -23.51 -13.67
CA ALA A 488 20.90 -24.18 -13.11
C ALA A 488 21.22 -24.78 -11.73
N ALA A 489 20.24 -24.84 -10.83
CA ALA A 489 20.36 -25.56 -9.56
C ALA A 489 19.00 -26.15 -9.16
N LEU A 490 18.99 -27.11 -8.24
CA LEU A 490 17.75 -27.70 -7.72
C LEU A 490 17.14 -26.88 -6.58
N ARG A 491 17.89 -25.91 -6.04
CA ARG A 491 17.44 -25.04 -4.95
C ARG A 491 18.02 -23.64 -5.10
N LEU A 492 17.33 -22.66 -4.51
CA LEU A 492 17.87 -21.32 -4.33
C LEU A 492 18.99 -21.32 -3.27
N GLY A 493 19.93 -20.40 -3.44
CA GLY A 493 21.11 -20.26 -2.59
C GLY A 493 21.73 -18.88 -2.66
N SER A 494 23.03 -18.79 -2.40
CA SER A 494 23.72 -17.50 -2.23
C SER A 494 25.17 -17.59 -2.66
N ILE A 495 25.39 -17.81 -3.96
CA ILE A 495 26.75 -17.89 -4.52
C ILE A 495 27.27 -16.46 -4.71
N PRO A 496 28.33 -16.06 -3.99
CA PRO A 496 28.90 -14.73 -4.13
C PRO A 496 29.58 -14.55 -5.49
N LEU A 497 29.43 -13.36 -6.06
CA LEU A 497 30.17 -12.85 -7.21
C LEU A 497 31.01 -11.64 -6.78
N PRO A 498 32.03 -11.23 -7.57
CA PRO A 498 32.83 -10.03 -7.29
C PRO A 498 31.96 -8.77 -7.03
N VAL A 499 32.50 -7.80 -6.27
CA VAL A 499 31.88 -6.47 -6.03
C VAL A 499 30.48 -6.54 -5.37
N ASP A 500 30.34 -7.43 -4.39
CA ASP A 500 29.11 -7.66 -3.62
C ASP A 500 27.91 -8.05 -4.48
N HIS A 501 28.13 -8.84 -5.54
CA HIS A 501 27.05 -9.44 -6.35
C HIS A 501 26.77 -10.88 -5.90
N LEU A 502 25.61 -11.44 -6.29
CA LEU A 502 25.21 -12.77 -5.86
C LEU A 502 24.32 -13.42 -6.91
N VAL A 503 24.61 -14.67 -7.24
CA VAL A 503 23.72 -15.54 -8.00
C VAL A 503 22.87 -16.33 -6.99
N PRO A 504 21.53 -16.26 -7.10
CA PRO A 504 20.60 -16.86 -6.14
C PRO A 504 20.40 -18.36 -6.38
N LEU A 505 21.49 -19.11 -6.62
CA LEU A 505 21.47 -20.56 -6.83
C LEU A 505 22.26 -21.25 -5.71
N ALA A 506 21.86 -22.48 -5.36
CA ALA A 506 22.62 -23.30 -4.44
C ALA A 506 23.83 -23.95 -5.13
N ALA A 507 24.90 -24.18 -4.37
CA ALA A 507 25.98 -25.05 -4.81
C ALA A 507 25.51 -26.51 -4.72
N ASP A 508 25.18 -27.11 -5.86
CA ASP A 508 24.76 -28.50 -5.98
C ASP A 508 25.32 -29.14 -7.28
N PRO A 509 25.22 -30.46 -7.45
CA PRO A 509 25.76 -31.12 -8.65
C PRO A 509 25.13 -30.65 -9.97
N VAL A 510 23.90 -30.10 -9.94
CA VAL A 510 23.25 -29.55 -11.14
C VAL A 510 23.88 -28.22 -11.53
N LEU A 511 24.28 -27.40 -10.55
CA LEU A 511 25.08 -26.20 -10.80
C LEU A 511 26.38 -26.54 -11.52
N GLU A 512 27.17 -27.46 -10.97
CA GLU A 512 28.45 -27.86 -11.56
C GLU A 512 28.27 -28.40 -12.98
N LEU A 513 27.25 -29.24 -13.19
CA LEU A 513 26.92 -29.79 -14.51
C LEU A 513 26.52 -28.68 -15.50
N SER A 514 25.73 -27.70 -15.07
CA SER A 514 25.24 -26.61 -15.93
C SER A 514 26.34 -25.66 -16.42
N LEU A 515 27.48 -25.63 -15.75
CA LEU A 515 28.61 -24.74 -16.07
C LEU A 515 29.63 -25.37 -17.04
N ILE A 516 29.48 -26.66 -17.38
CA ILE A 516 30.35 -27.38 -18.31
C ILE A 516 29.56 -27.87 -19.54
N PRO A 517 30.20 -28.01 -20.72
CA PRO A 517 29.51 -28.54 -21.90
C PRO A 517 28.95 -29.94 -21.67
N ASN A 518 27.63 -30.11 -21.89
CA ASN A 518 26.94 -31.38 -21.72
C ASN A 518 25.63 -31.41 -22.56
N PRO A 519 25.01 -32.59 -22.79
CA PRO A 519 23.81 -32.69 -23.64
C PRO A 519 22.51 -32.18 -22.99
N VAL A 520 22.50 -31.88 -21.68
CA VAL A 520 21.32 -31.43 -20.93
C VAL A 520 21.21 -29.90 -20.93
N PHE A 521 22.32 -29.18 -20.71
CA PHE A 521 22.37 -27.72 -20.67
C PHE A 521 23.10 -27.18 -21.91
N LEU A 522 22.33 -26.85 -22.94
CA LEU A 522 22.83 -26.44 -24.24
C LEU A 522 22.84 -24.91 -24.35
N ALA A 523 23.92 -24.34 -24.91
CA ALA A 523 24.08 -22.90 -25.11
C ALA A 523 23.94 -22.05 -23.82
N PHE A 524 24.34 -22.61 -22.67
CA PHE A 524 24.39 -21.89 -21.38
C PHE A 524 25.51 -20.84 -21.32
N ARG A 525 26.33 -20.73 -22.37
CA ARG A 525 27.27 -19.64 -22.57
C ARG A 525 27.20 -19.19 -24.02
N GLY A 526 27.14 -17.88 -24.23
CA GLY A 526 27.08 -17.29 -25.56
C GLY A 526 27.28 -15.78 -25.52
N THR A 527 27.09 -15.13 -26.67
CA THR A 527 27.19 -13.68 -26.81
C THR A 527 25.80 -13.14 -27.13
N LEU A 528 25.39 -12.09 -26.43
CA LEU A 528 24.14 -11.40 -26.68
C LEU A 528 24.17 -10.72 -28.05
N ASP A 529 23.07 -10.80 -28.80
CA ASP A 529 22.96 -10.17 -30.10
C ASP A 529 22.94 -8.62 -30.01
N ALA A 530 22.78 -7.95 -31.16
CA ALA A 530 22.74 -6.49 -31.23
C ALA A 530 21.55 -5.87 -30.48
N ALA A 531 20.50 -6.65 -30.20
CA ALA A 531 19.35 -6.25 -29.39
C ALA A 531 19.49 -6.69 -27.92
N GLY A 532 20.64 -7.26 -27.53
CA GLY A 532 20.89 -7.78 -26.20
C GLY A 532 20.19 -9.11 -25.91
N ARG A 533 19.86 -9.91 -26.93
CA ARG A 533 19.14 -11.18 -26.77
C ARG A 533 20.08 -12.38 -26.84
N GLY A 534 19.79 -13.39 -26.05
CA GLY A 534 20.50 -14.67 -26.03
C GLY A 534 19.54 -15.82 -25.68
N GLN A 535 19.99 -17.05 -25.85
CA GLN A 535 19.14 -18.22 -25.62
C GLN A 535 19.93 -19.41 -25.07
N GLY A 536 19.41 -20.00 -23.99
CA GLY A 536 19.83 -21.30 -23.47
C GLY A 536 18.74 -22.35 -23.68
N ARG A 537 19.11 -23.63 -23.66
CA ARG A 537 18.15 -24.74 -23.74
C ARG A 537 18.44 -25.78 -22.67
N PHE A 538 17.37 -26.24 -22.01
CA PHE A 538 17.41 -27.32 -21.03
C PHE A 538 16.66 -28.54 -21.58
N ALA A 539 17.42 -29.56 -21.98
CA ALA A 539 16.88 -30.82 -22.50
C ALA A 539 16.54 -31.76 -21.34
N VAL A 540 15.25 -31.91 -21.05
CA VAL A 540 14.77 -32.68 -19.89
C VAL A 540 14.90 -34.16 -20.18
N PRO A 541 15.71 -34.92 -19.43
CA PRO A 541 15.79 -36.36 -19.61
C PRO A 541 14.43 -37.02 -19.41
N ASN A 542 14.10 -38.03 -20.21
CA ASN A 542 12.88 -38.82 -20.02
C ASN A 542 13.05 -39.83 -18.88
N LEU A 543 13.24 -39.31 -17.66
CA LEU A 543 13.46 -40.08 -16.43
C LEU A 543 12.26 -39.86 -15.49
N PRO A 544 11.45 -40.89 -15.20
CA PRO A 544 10.27 -40.73 -14.34
C PRO A 544 10.56 -40.13 -12.96
N VAL A 545 11.77 -40.38 -12.42
CA VAL A 545 12.22 -39.84 -11.12
C VAL A 545 12.40 -38.32 -11.12
N ALA A 546 12.47 -37.67 -12.29
CA ALA A 546 12.59 -36.22 -12.40
C ALA A 546 11.22 -35.50 -12.37
N ARG A 547 10.10 -36.22 -12.45
CA ARG A 547 8.75 -35.61 -12.37
C ARG A 547 8.55 -34.92 -11.02
N GLY A 548 8.06 -33.69 -11.07
CA GLY A 548 7.81 -32.83 -9.91
C GLY A 548 9.06 -32.12 -9.39
N VAL A 549 10.23 -32.33 -10.00
CA VAL A 549 11.46 -31.63 -9.60
C VAL A 549 11.42 -30.20 -10.11
N ASP A 550 11.67 -29.25 -9.21
CA ASP A 550 11.91 -27.85 -9.55
C ASP A 550 13.37 -27.63 -9.94
N VAL A 551 13.57 -26.95 -11.07
CA VAL A 551 14.89 -26.48 -11.52
C VAL A 551 14.85 -24.95 -11.55
N TYR A 552 15.84 -24.35 -10.90
CA TYR A 552 16.03 -22.91 -10.84
C TYR A 552 17.14 -22.50 -11.78
N PHE A 553 16.89 -21.50 -12.61
CA PHE A 553 17.87 -20.97 -13.54
C PHE A 553 18.17 -19.52 -13.20
N SER A 554 19.42 -19.12 -13.34
CA SER A 554 19.87 -17.73 -13.24
C SER A 554 21.14 -17.56 -14.07
N GLY A 555 21.83 -16.45 -13.94
CA GLY A 555 23.05 -16.21 -14.67
C GLY A 555 23.62 -14.83 -14.46
N MET A 556 24.58 -14.49 -15.31
CA MET A 556 25.21 -13.19 -15.34
C MET A 556 25.61 -12.81 -16.76
N THR A 557 25.86 -11.52 -16.96
CA THR A 557 26.58 -11.01 -18.12
C THR A 557 27.99 -10.57 -17.70
N ALA A 558 28.93 -10.73 -18.62
CA ALA A 558 30.30 -10.31 -18.47
C ALA A 558 30.79 -9.64 -19.75
N ASP A 559 31.70 -8.68 -19.61
CA ASP A 559 32.28 -8.02 -20.76
C ASP A 559 33.23 -8.94 -21.55
N ASN A 560 33.72 -8.46 -22.69
CA ASN A 560 34.65 -9.22 -23.54
C ASN A 560 36.00 -9.53 -22.88
N THR A 561 36.33 -8.90 -21.74
CA THR A 561 37.51 -9.21 -20.92
C THR A 561 37.22 -10.23 -19.82
N GLY A 562 35.95 -10.63 -19.67
CA GLY A 562 35.47 -11.51 -18.61
C GLY A 562 35.10 -10.79 -17.31
N ALA A 563 35.09 -9.45 -17.30
CA ALA A 563 34.69 -8.69 -16.12
C ALA A 563 33.17 -8.71 -15.95
N PHE A 564 32.71 -8.95 -14.72
CA PHE A 564 31.30 -8.99 -14.37
C PHE A 564 30.56 -7.67 -14.71
N ARG A 565 29.36 -7.76 -15.29
CA ARG A 565 28.50 -6.59 -15.57
C ARG A 565 27.17 -6.63 -14.81
N SER A 566 26.36 -7.66 -15.03
CA SER A 566 25.02 -7.76 -14.42
C SER A 566 24.68 -9.17 -13.97
N VAL A 567 23.81 -9.27 -12.95
CA VAL A 567 23.18 -10.54 -12.53
C VAL A 567 21.81 -10.64 -13.18
N LEU A 568 21.52 -11.79 -13.78
CA LEU A 568 20.19 -12.11 -14.29
C LEU A 568 19.26 -12.54 -13.15
N PRO A 569 17.96 -12.22 -13.21
CA PRO A 569 17.01 -12.75 -12.24
C PRO A 569 16.97 -14.27 -12.30
N TRP A 570 16.44 -14.92 -11.27
CA TRP A 570 16.14 -16.34 -11.34
C TRP A 570 14.75 -16.63 -11.88
N VAL A 571 14.57 -17.79 -12.50
CA VAL A 571 13.28 -18.36 -12.91
C VAL A 571 13.19 -19.81 -12.43
N ARG A 572 11.99 -20.26 -12.07
CA ARG A 572 11.71 -21.64 -11.66
C ARG A 572 10.90 -22.34 -12.75
N THR A 573 11.31 -23.56 -13.09
CA THR A 573 10.53 -24.47 -13.92
C THR A 573 10.34 -25.81 -13.20
N THR A 574 9.11 -26.31 -13.17
CA THR A 574 8.76 -27.63 -12.63
C THR A 574 8.70 -28.66 -13.76
N ILE A 575 9.39 -29.78 -13.59
CA ILE A 575 9.34 -30.90 -14.55
C ILE A 575 8.04 -31.69 -14.37
N ARG A 576 7.32 -32.00 -15.44
CA ARG A 576 6.01 -32.69 -15.43
C ARG A 576 6.03 -34.04 -16.15
#